data_AF-A0A816CZJ7-F1
#
_entry.id   AF-A0A816CZJ7-F1
#
_cell.length_a   1.000
_cell.length_b   1.000
_cell.length_c   1.000
_cell.angle_alpha   90.00
_cell.angle_beta   90.00
_cell.angle_gamma   90.00
#
_symmetry.space_group_name_H-M   'P 1'
#
loop_
_entity.id
_entity.type
_entity.pdbx_description
1 polymer ?
#
loop_
_entity_poly.entity_id
_entity_poly.type
_entity_poly.pdbx_seq_one_letter_code
_entity_poly.pdbx_strand_id
1 'polypeptide(L)'
;MINATCRVYLLPNSIGKGRLSIFREACSKFSLECITSFNINNIDCIIVEDTLETHIIIEKILHIDLSNSYIPQLVSTRWLSESLRAQKLLPREPYIRSLVFEITKTTNENNIIINQKISRIKFNNEQSIIPRIRSNSDSDYDDDDENIKKTDEELITLASKEITFARNNWMCCESSALPVDPIVNPNQAVIDKLQEMANLYRNSNDKWRAYGYQKAISTLKKCHRPVTTYEEIRMLPGIGSRLAEKIVEIMETGSMIKLEEYQTDADIAVMDLFGKIWGIGPAQAKRWVDLGYRTLDDLRTKAKLTHNQMIGLKYYSEFLERIPRDEVTQIEHVVREAAESIRPGLLIQTCGSYRRGKATCGDCDILITHRDGISHEHLLFPLVDKLKANGFLLDDLVYTDKHDEEPGAHFRYFGVCKLPGENHLVRF
;
A
#
# COMPACT_ATOMS: atom_id res chain seq x y z
N MET A 1 -7.07 56.98 7.22
CA MET A 1 -7.66 55.63 7.13
C MET A 1 -6.61 54.66 7.64
N ILE A 2 -6.83 54.09 8.82
CA ILE A 2 -5.92 53.14 9.46
C ILE A 2 -5.94 51.88 8.59
N ASN A 3 -4.80 51.48 8.02
CA ASN A 3 -4.67 50.18 7.35
C ASN A 3 -4.95 49.11 8.40
N ALA A 4 -6.18 48.59 8.43
CA ALA A 4 -6.55 47.53 9.34
C ALA A 4 -5.83 46.25 8.91
N THR A 5 -4.75 45.93 9.61
CA THR A 5 -4.02 44.67 9.48
C THR A 5 -4.98 43.53 9.78
N CYS A 6 -5.16 42.58 8.86
CA CYS A 6 -6.10 41.47 9.06
C CYS A 6 -5.57 40.53 10.16
N ARG A 7 -6.37 40.34 11.22
CA ARG A 7 -6.05 39.47 12.36
C ARG A 7 -6.48 38.04 12.08
N VAL A 8 -5.52 37.14 12.03
CA VAL A 8 -5.70 35.75 11.62
C VAL A 8 -5.37 34.84 12.78
N TYR A 9 -6.27 33.89 13.06
CA TYR A 9 -6.00 32.82 14.01
C TYR A 9 -5.78 31.50 13.27
N LEU A 10 -4.57 30.95 13.37
CA LEU A 10 -4.24 29.62 12.84
C LEU A 10 -4.65 28.56 13.87
N LEU A 11 -5.66 27.75 13.59
CA LEU A 11 -6.17 26.77 14.55
C LEU A 11 -5.16 25.61 14.74
N PRO A 12 -4.41 25.54 15.86
CA PRO A 12 -3.23 24.68 15.97
C PRO A 12 -3.55 23.18 15.97
N ASN A 13 -4.73 22.80 16.47
CA ASN A 13 -5.19 21.40 16.48
C ASN A 13 -5.66 20.94 15.10
N SER A 14 -5.94 21.88 14.19
CA SER A 14 -6.31 21.58 12.80
C SER A 14 -5.14 21.69 11.84
N ILE A 15 -4.04 22.36 12.20
CA ILE A 15 -2.92 22.61 11.29
C ILE A 15 -1.67 21.97 11.88
N GLY A 16 -1.05 21.06 11.14
CA GLY A 16 0.16 20.38 11.59
C GLY A 16 1.29 21.33 12.01
N LYS A 17 2.00 21.00 13.10
CA LYS A 17 3.08 21.82 13.70
C LYS A 17 4.08 22.39 12.69
N GLY A 18 4.50 21.59 11.69
CA GLY A 18 5.41 22.04 10.63
C GLY A 18 4.77 22.94 9.56
N ARG A 19 3.46 22.82 9.29
CA ARG A 19 2.72 23.78 8.45
C ARG A 19 2.42 25.06 9.22
N LEU A 20 2.19 24.96 10.53
CA LEU A 20 1.91 26.09 11.40
C LEU A 20 3.08 27.09 11.44
N SER A 21 4.33 26.62 11.47
CA SER A 21 5.50 27.51 11.39
C SER A 21 5.59 28.20 10.03
N ILE A 22 5.41 27.46 8.93
CA ILE A 22 5.41 28.00 7.56
C ILE A 22 4.31 29.05 7.39
N PHE A 23 3.12 28.81 7.92
CA PHE A 23 2.01 29.75 7.84
C PHE A 23 2.17 30.97 8.75
N ARG A 24 2.82 30.84 9.90
CA ARG A 24 3.20 32.01 10.72
C ARG A 24 4.19 32.90 9.97
N GLU A 25 5.17 32.30 9.31
CA GLU A 25 6.11 33.04 8.45
C GLU A 25 5.40 33.68 7.24
N ALA A 26 4.45 32.97 6.64
CA ALA A 26 3.60 33.51 5.58
C ALA A 26 2.76 34.70 6.04
N CYS A 27 2.17 34.65 7.24
CA CYS A 27 1.43 35.76 7.82
C CYS A 27 2.33 36.99 7.97
N SER A 28 3.54 36.83 8.52
CA SER A 28 4.52 37.92 8.61
C SER A 28 4.88 38.48 7.23
N LYS A 29 5.10 37.59 6.23
CA LYS A 29 5.44 37.97 4.85
C LYS A 29 4.35 38.77 4.15
N PHE A 30 3.07 38.46 4.41
CA PHE A 30 1.92 39.14 3.80
C PHE A 30 1.30 40.22 4.69
N SER A 31 2.00 40.64 5.75
CA SER A 31 1.52 41.67 6.69
C SER A 31 0.16 41.31 7.33
N LEU A 32 -0.04 40.04 7.67
CA LEU A 32 -1.18 39.53 8.45
C LEU A 32 -0.79 39.41 9.93
N GLU A 33 -1.66 39.84 10.83
CA GLU A 33 -1.42 39.75 12.27
C GLU A 33 -1.83 38.35 12.79
N CYS A 34 -0.84 37.51 13.13
CA CYS A 34 -1.11 36.16 13.62
C CYS A 34 -1.38 36.14 15.13
N ILE A 35 -2.64 35.93 15.52
CA ILE A 35 -3.05 35.83 16.92
C ILE A 35 -2.74 34.43 17.47
N THR A 36 -2.14 34.34 18.66
CA THR A 36 -1.71 33.08 19.28
C THR A 36 -2.70 32.51 20.30
N SER A 37 -3.46 33.36 20.99
CA SER A 37 -4.53 32.98 21.92
C SER A 37 -5.90 33.20 21.30
N PHE A 38 -6.76 32.20 21.35
CA PHE A 38 -8.09 32.32 20.76
C PHE A 38 -8.96 33.30 21.57
N ASN A 39 -9.39 34.39 20.93
CA ASN A 39 -10.39 35.31 21.45
C ASN A 39 -11.24 35.81 20.28
N ILE A 40 -12.52 35.44 20.27
CA ILE A 40 -13.44 35.69 19.15
C ILE A 40 -13.59 37.18 18.80
N ASN A 41 -13.44 38.08 19.78
CA ASN A 41 -13.60 39.52 19.58
C ASN A 41 -12.37 40.17 18.93
N ASN A 42 -11.27 39.43 18.79
CA ASN A 42 -9.99 39.94 18.29
C ASN A 42 -9.49 39.22 17.02
N ILE A 43 -10.37 38.50 16.33
CA ILE A 43 -10.02 37.67 15.16
C ILE A 43 -10.95 38.00 14.00
N ASP A 44 -10.37 38.27 12.83
CA ASP A 44 -11.12 38.57 11.61
C ASP A 44 -11.36 37.30 10.78
N CYS A 45 -10.38 36.39 10.74
CA CYS A 45 -10.56 35.06 10.16
C CYS A 45 -9.80 33.97 10.90
N ILE A 46 -10.34 32.76 10.84
CA ILE A 46 -9.78 31.55 11.44
C ILE A 46 -9.37 30.64 10.29
N ILE A 47 -8.08 30.33 10.20
CA ILE A 47 -7.57 29.42 9.18
C ILE A 47 -7.60 27.99 9.71
N VAL A 48 -8.22 27.12 8.92
CA VAL A 48 -8.50 25.73 9.29
C VAL A 48 -8.18 24.79 8.12
N GLU A 49 -7.77 23.57 8.45
CA GLU A 49 -7.54 22.52 7.43
C GLU A 49 -8.88 22.02 6.87
N ASP A 50 -8.87 21.64 5.59
CA ASP A 50 -10.10 21.30 4.83
C ASP A 50 -10.77 20.02 5.32
N THR A 51 -10.05 19.22 6.11
CA THR A 51 -10.43 17.87 6.56
C THR A 51 -11.35 17.87 7.78
N LEU A 52 -11.46 19.01 8.48
CA LEU A 52 -12.37 19.16 9.62
C LEU A 52 -13.67 19.80 9.17
N GLU A 53 -14.82 19.32 9.62
CA GLU A 53 -16.11 19.97 9.33
C GLU A 53 -16.28 21.29 10.12
N THR A 54 -16.88 22.30 9.47
CA THR A 54 -17.13 23.64 10.04
C THR A 54 -17.84 23.59 11.40
N HIS A 55 -18.85 22.72 11.54
CA HIS A 55 -19.64 22.61 12.77
C HIS A 55 -18.81 22.05 13.94
N ILE A 56 -17.93 21.07 13.69
CA ILE A 56 -17.01 20.50 14.69
C ILE A 56 -16.05 21.57 15.20
N ILE A 57 -15.51 22.39 14.31
CA ILE A 57 -14.58 23.44 14.66
C ILE A 57 -15.23 24.46 15.60
N ILE A 58 -16.43 24.93 15.25
CA ILE A 58 -17.12 25.98 16.00
C ILE A 58 -17.61 25.47 17.37
N GLU A 59 -18.30 24.34 17.41
CA GLU A 59 -18.96 23.87 18.64
C GLU A 59 -18.03 23.08 19.57
N LYS A 60 -17.21 22.18 19.01
CA LYS A 60 -16.43 21.22 19.80
C LYS A 60 -14.99 21.65 20.07
N ILE A 61 -14.40 22.47 19.19
CA ILE A 61 -13.00 22.86 19.31
C ILE A 61 -12.87 24.28 19.86
N LEU A 62 -13.64 25.22 19.30
CA LEU A 62 -13.57 26.63 19.70
C LEU A 62 -14.64 27.00 20.74
N HIS A 63 -15.63 26.13 20.97
CA HIS A 63 -16.74 26.35 21.90
C HIS A 63 -17.42 27.71 21.71
N ILE A 64 -17.59 28.12 20.45
CA ILE A 64 -18.21 29.39 20.10
C ILE A 64 -19.73 29.23 20.22
N ASP A 65 -20.34 30.06 21.06
CA ASP A 65 -21.79 30.17 21.15
C ASP A 65 -22.32 30.95 19.93
N LEU A 66 -23.05 30.24 19.07
CA LEU A 66 -23.66 30.76 17.84
C LEU A 66 -24.84 31.71 18.10
N SER A 67 -25.23 31.92 19.36
CA SER A 67 -26.27 32.90 19.74
C SER A 67 -25.80 34.36 19.67
N ASN A 68 -24.51 34.63 19.43
CA ASN A 68 -23.93 35.97 19.44
C ASN A 68 -23.49 36.48 18.05
N SER A 69 -23.56 37.80 17.85
CA SER A 69 -23.76 38.45 16.54
C SER A 69 -22.53 38.60 15.62
N TYR A 70 -21.38 37.99 15.92
CA TYR A 70 -20.21 38.06 15.02
C TYR A 70 -19.42 36.75 15.04
N ILE A 71 -19.37 36.10 13.87
CA ILE A 71 -18.63 34.86 13.65
C ILE A 71 -17.45 35.18 12.72
N PRO A 72 -16.20 35.00 13.17
CA PRO A 72 -15.03 35.13 12.30
C PRO A 72 -15.13 34.18 11.10
N GLN A 73 -14.70 34.63 9.92
CA GLN A 73 -14.77 33.80 8.72
C GLN A 73 -13.83 32.59 8.84
N LEU A 74 -14.33 31.38 8.61
CA LEU A 74 -13.48 30.20 8.48
C LEU A 74 -12.91 30.13 7.08
N VAL A 75 -11.59 30.09 6.97
CA VAL A 75 -10.85 30.14 5.70
C VAL A 75 -9.97 28.90 5.58
N SER A 76 -9.97 28.27 4.40
CA SER A 76 -9.13 27.12 4.11
C SER A 76 -7.64 27.43 4.19
N THR A 77 -6.82 26.50 4.70
CA THR A 77 -5.36 26.57 4.58
C THR A 77 -4.85 26.70 3.15
N ARG A 78 -5.65 26.33 2.12
CA ARG A 78 -5.30 26.52 0.70
C ARG A 78 -5.01 27.98 0.36
N TRP A 79 -5.69 28.92 1.02
CA TRP A 79 -5.48 30.35 0.79
C TRP A 79 -4.03 30.79 0.99
N LEU A 80 -3.42 30.41 2.13
CA LEU A 80 -2.01 30.73 2.41
C LEU A 80 -1.06 29.88 1.56
N SER A 81 -1.39 28.61 1.31
CA SER A 81 -0.58 27.75 0.45
C SER A 81 -0.47 28.29 -0.99
N GLU A 82 -1.57 28.74 -1.58
CA GLU A 82 -1.60 29.28 -2.94
C GLU A 82 -1.05 30.70 -3.00
N SER A 83 -1.26 31.52 -1.97
CA SER A 83 -0.63 32.84 -1.87
C SER A 83 0.90 32.74 -1.80
N LEU A 84 1.43 31.76 -1.05
CA LEU A 84 2.87 31.47 -1.02
C LEU A 84 3.40 31.01 -2.39
N ARG A 85 2.68 30.12 -3.08
CA ARG A 85 3.04 29.62 -4.43
C ARG A 85 3.05 30.74 -5.46
N ALA A 86 2.04 31.61 -5.43
CA ALA A 86 1.92 32.78 -6.30
C ALA A 86 2.81 33.96 -5.87
N GLN A 87 3.50 33.83 -4.74
CA GLN A 87 4.33 34.88 -4.10
C GLN A 87 3.59 36.21 -3.86
N LYS A 88 2.25 36.21 -3.83
CA LYS A 88 1.40 37.36 -3.55
C LYS A 88 0.18 36.94 -2.73
N LEU A 89 -0.36 37.84 -1.92
CA LEU A 89 -1.60 37.56 -1.19
C LEU A 89 -2.77 37.48 -2.18
N LEU A 90 -3.42 36.32 -2.26
CA LEU A 90 -4.60 36.12 -3.11
C LEU A 90 -5.87 36.61 -2.40
N PRO A 91 -6.95 36.92 -3.14
CA PRO A 91 -8.26 37.19 -2.54
C PRO A 91 -8.72 36.02 -1.69
N ARG A 92 -9.34 36.30 -0.53
CA ARG A 92 -9.72 35.25 0.44
C ARG A 92 -11.05 34.59 0.14
N GLU A 93 -11.91 35.27 -0.62
CA GLU A 93 -13.31 34.91 -0.89
C GLU A 93 -13.49 33.50 -1.45
N PRO A 94 -12.65 33.01 -2.40
CA PRO A 94 -12.77 31.65 -2.93
C PRO A 94 -12.48 30.54 -1.90
N TYR A 95 -11.85 30.90 -0.78
CA TYR A 95 -11.38 29.97 0.24
C TYR A 95 -12.21 30.03 1.53
N ILE A 96 -13.25 30.86 1.57
CA ILE A 96 -14.18 30.96 2.70
C ILE A 96 -15.07 29.72 2.74
N ARG A 97 -15.20 29.11 3.91
CA ARG A 97 -16.08 27.97 4.15
C ARG A 97 -17.48 28.47 4.51
N SER A 98 -18.48 28.07 3.73
CA SER A 98 -19.88 28.49 3.96
C SER A 98 -20.48 27.82 5.19
N LEU A 99 -21.21 28.61 5.99
CA LEU A 99 -22.08 28.14 7.07
C LEU A 99 -23.49 27.98 6.50
N VAL A 100 -24.00 26.75 6.42
CA VAL A 100 -25.39 26.51 6.00
C VAL A 100 -26.28 26.51 7.24
N PHE A 101 -27.13 27.52 7.38
CA PHE A 101 -28.20 27.58 8.40
C PHE A 101 -29.56 27.42 7.71
N GLU A 102 -30.27 26.32 7.97
CA GLU A 102 -31.67 26.17 7.55
C GLU A 102 -32.61 26.79 8.60
N ILE A 103 -33.30 27.89 8.23
CA ILE A 103 -34.32 28.53 9.06
C ILE A 103 -35.67 27.88 8.72
N THR A 104 -36.24 27.10 9.64
CA THR A 104 -37.64 26.64 9.53
C THR A 104 -38.55 27.53 10.39
N LYS A 105 -39.45 28.27 9.75
CA LYS A 105 -40.53 29.00 10.42
C LYS A 105 -41.76 28.11 10.53
N THR A 106 -42.24 27.85 11.75
CA THR A 106 -43.57 27.30 12.00
C THR A 106 -44.43 28.35 12.69
N THR A 107 -45.52 28.74 12.03
CA THR A 107 -46.55 29.61 12.60
C THR A 107 -47.55 28.76 13.38
N ASN A 108 -47.70 29.04 14.67
CA ASN A 108 -48.95 28.81 15.40
C ASN A 108 -49.19 29.99 16.35
N GLU A 109 -50.44 30.42 16.42
CA GLU A 109 -50.87 31.68 17.00
C GLU A 109 -50.40 31.88 18.45
N ASN A 110 -49.87 33.08 18.69
CA ASN A 110 -49.58 33.70 19.99
C ASN A 110 -48.34 33.28 20.80
N ASN A 111 -47.33 32.63 20.25
CA ASN A 111 -45.95 32.75 20.78
C ASN A 111 -44.89 32.36 19.74
N ILE A 112 -43.98 33.29 19.41
CA ILE A 112 -42.78 32.99 18.61
C ILE A 112 -41.78 32.28 19.53
N ILE A 113 -41.72 30.95 19.44
CA ILE A 113 -40.64 30.17 20.05
C ILE A 113 -39.61 29.90 18.95
N ILE A 114 -38.43 30.54 19.06
CA ILE A 114 -37.27 30.22 18.23
C ILE A 114 -36.71 28.89 18.75
N ASN A 115 -37.11 27.79 18.14
CA ASN A 115 -36.51 26.48 18.42
C ASN A 115 -35.32 26.27 17.47
N GLN A 116 -34.11 26.49 17.98
CA GLN A 116 -32.88 25.99 17.36
C GLN A 116 -32.83 24.47 17.57
N LYS A 117 -33.30 23.70 16.59
CA LYS A 117 -33.23 22.23 16.63
C LYS A 117 -32.33 21.74 15.51
N ILE A 118 -31.16 21.24 15.89
CA ILE A 118 -30.26 20.49 15.00
C ILE A 118 -30.93 19.14 14.71
N SER A 119 -31.55 19.00 13.55
CA SER A 119 -31.99 17.68 13.08
C SER A 119 -30.80 16.93 12.50
N ARG A 120 -30.47 15.79 13.11
CA ARG A 120 -29.64 14.73 12.53
C ARG A 120 -30.20 14.36 11.18
N ILE A 121 -29.57 14.82 10.11
CA ILE A 121 -29.72 14.17 8.83
C ILE A 121 -28.74 12.98 8.84
N LYS A 122 -29.31 11.77 8.85
CA LYS A 122 -28.59 10.56 8.42
C LYS A 122 -28.35 10.71 6.92
N PHE A 123 -27.23 11.29 6.54
CA PHE A 123 -26.62 11.00 5.25
C PHE A 123 -25.52 9.98 5.47
N ASN A 124 -25.71 8.81 4.86
CA ASN A 124 -24.65 7.87 4.59
C ASN A 124 -23.58 8.60 3.77
N ASN A 125 -22.38 8.71 4.34
CA ASN A 125 -21.07 8.81 3.68
C ASN A 125 -20.10 9.48 4.66
N GLU A 126 -19.67 8.71 5.67
CA GLU A 126 -18.49 9.08 6.45
C GLU A 126 -17.24 8.69 5.65
N GLN A 127 -16.73 9.61 4.85
CA GLN A 127 -15.29 9.73 4.62
C GLN A 127 -14.71 10.56 5.76
N SER A 128 -14.40 9.89 6.86
CA SER A 128 -13.28 10.28 7.69
C SER A 128 -12.00 9.91 6.94
N ILE A 129 -11.15 10.86 6.59
CA ILE A 129 -9.69 10.67 6.64
C ILE A 129 -9.03 12.01 7.02
N ILE A 130 -8.41 11.91 8.18
CA ILE A 130 -7.32 12.72 8.72
C ILE A 130 -6.18 12.83 7.70
N PRO A 131 -5.49 13.98 7.59
CA PRO A 131 -4.06 13.91 7.30
C PRO A 131 -3.24 14.58 8.39
N ARG A 132 -2.35 13.77 8.94
CA ARG A 132 -1.20 14.17 9.73
C ARG A 132 -0.19 14.92 8.86
N ILE A 133 0.24 16.05 9.42
CA ILE A 133 1.63 16.50 9.63
C ILE A 133 2.74 15.63 9.00
N ARG A 134 3.57 16.31 8.20
CA ARG A 134 4.84 15.89 7.61
C ARG A 134 5.82 15.19 8.56
N SER A 135 6.34 14.07 8.09
CA SER A 135 7.73 13.63 8.25
C SER A 135 8.12 13.01 6.92
N ASN A 136 9.28 13.34 6.34
CA ASN A 136 9.82 12.80 5.07
C ASN A 136 9.12 11.52 4.62
N SER A 137 8.16 11.61 3.70
CA SER A 137 7.39 10.46 3.27
C SER A 137 7.22 10.48 1.76
N ASP A 138 8.06 9.68 1.13
CA ASP A 138 7.97 9.11 -0.20
C ASP A 138 6.66 8.33 -0.45
N SER A 139 5.48 8.83 -0.05
CA SER A 139 4.22 8.13 -0.28
C SER A 139 3.82 8.27 -1.74
N ASP A 140 4.15 7.24 -2.51
CA ASP A 140 3.77 7.09 -3.92
C ASP A 140 2.29 6.70 -4.11
N TYR A 141 1.51 6.71 -3.02
CA TYR A 141 0.09 6.40 -2.96
C TYR A 141 -0.65 7.58 -2.37
N ASP A 142 -1.53 8.16 -3.18
CA ASP A 142 -2.63 9.00 -2.74
C ASP A 142 -3.91 8.16 -2.86
N ASP A 143 -4.74 8.15 -1.81
CA ASP A 143 -6.08 7.55 -1.79
C ASP A 143 -7.09 8.61 -2.25
N ASP A 144 -6.80 9.26 -3.39
CA ASP A 144 -7.56 10.40 -3.90
C ASP A 144 -8.70 9.93 -4.80
N ASP A 145 -9.87 9.72 -4.20
CA ASP A 145 -11.16 9.61 -4.91
C ASP A 145 -11.75 11.04 -5.01
N GLU A 146 -11.28 11.84 -5.98
CA GLU A 146 -11.77 13.22 -6.18
C GLU A 146 -13.02 13.28 -7.09
N ASN A 147 -14.11 13.79 -6.51
CA ASN A 147 -15.42 14.02 -7.11
C ASN A 147 -15.40 15.02 -8.29
N ILE A 148 -15.65 14.54 -9.51
CA ILE A 148 -16.02 15.38 -10.66
C ILE A 148 -17.52 15.68 -10.56
N LYS A 149 -17.90 16.97 -10.50
CA LYS A 149 -19.31 17.40 -10.49
C LYS A 149 -20.00 16.96 -11.78
N LYS A 150 -20.97 16.04 -11.66
CA LYS A 150 -21.79 15.51 -12.76
C LYS A 150 -23.27 15.74 -12.49
N THR A 151 -24.05 15.81 -13.56
CA THR A 151 -25.47 16.19 -13.54
C THR A 151 -26.38 15.06 -13.02
N ASP A 152 -27.61 15.38 -12.60
CA ASP A 152 -28.53 14.43 -11.93
C ASP A 152 -28.88 13.19 -12.77
N GLU A 153 -28.86 13.28 -14.12
CA GLU A 153 -29.04 12.11 -15.01
C GLU A 153 -27.78 11.23 -15.11
N GLU A 154 -26.58 11.82 -14.96
CA GLU A 154 -25.34 11.06 -14.85
C GLU A 154 -25.25 10.34 -13.50
N LEU A 155 -25.77 10.94 -12.42
CA LEU A 155 -25.78 10.38 -11.07
C LEU A 155 -26.61 9.09 -10.94
N ILE A 156 -27.73 8.96 -11.65
CA ILE A 156 -28.53 7.72 -11.66
C ILE A 156 -27.82 6.60 -12.44
N THR A 157 -27.16 6.95 -13.54
CA THR A 157 -26.33 6.03 -14.33
C THR A 157 -25.06 5.63 -13.58
N LEU A 158 -24.49 6.55 -12.78
CA LEU A 158 -23.34 6.34 -11.91
C LEU A 158 -23.68 5.51 -10.68
N ALA A 159 -24.83 5.70 -10.03
CA ALA A 159 -25.24 4.89 -8.88
C ALA A 159 -25.47 3.42 -9.29
N SER A 160 -26.03 3.21 -10.50
CA SER A 160 -26.16 1.88 -11.10
C SER A 160 -24.78 1.28 -11.45
N LYS A 161 -23.82 2.12 -11.86
CA LYS A 161 -22.42 1.74 -12.10
C LYS A 161 -21.64 1.51 -10.81
N GLU A 162 -21.83 2.28 -9.73
CA GLU A 162 -21.15 2.21 -8.44
C GLU A 162 -21.50 0.93 -7.68
N ILE A 163 -22.76 0.49 -7.75
CA ILE A 163 -23.18 -0.81 -7.18
C ILE A 163 -22.51 -1.98 -7.92
N THR A 164 -22.22 -1.85 -9.22
CA THR A 164 -21.33 -2.77 -9.97
C THR A 164 -19.84 -2.53 -9.72
N PHE A 165 -19.41 -1.30 -9.46
CA PHE A 165 -18.00 -0.90 -9.30
C PHE A 165 -17.43 -1.36 -7.95
N ALA A 166 -18.22 -1.26 -6.86
CA ALA A 166 -17.84 -1.75 -5.55
C ALA A 166 -17.66 -3.29 -5.50
N ARG A 167 -18.37 -4.02 -6.38
CA ARG A 167 -18.18 -5.48 -6.57
C ARG A 167 -16.93 -5.83 -7.38
N ASN A 168 -16.36 -4.89 -8.14
CA ASN A 168 -15.23 -5.14 -9.04
C ASN A 168 -13.88 -4.63 -8.49
N ASN A 169 -13.83 -4.06 -7.28
CA ASN A 169 -12.58 -3.52 -6.70
C ASN A 169 -11.72 -4.55 -5.95
N TRP A 170 -12.23 -5.76 -5.73
CA TRP A 170 -11.48 -6.83 -5.08
C TRP A 170 -10.81 -7.72 -6.10
N MET A 171 -9.51 -7.93 -5.95
CA MET A 171 -8.74 -8.81 -6.85
C MET A 171 -9.30 -10.24 -6.91
N CYS A 172 -9.98 -10.70 -5.85
CA CYS A 172 -10.64 -12.01 -5.79
C CYS A 172 -11.98 -12.07 -6.53
N CYS A 173 -12.58 -10.95 -6.90
CA CYS A 173 -13.79 -10.89 -7.72
C CYS A 173 -13.49 -11.03 -9.22
N GLU A 174 -12.22 -11.16 -9.59
CA GLU A 174 -11.78 -11.23 -10.97
C GLU A 174 -11.04 -12.53 -11.26
N SER A 175 -11.14 -12.99 -12.52
CA SER A 175 -10.43 -14.18 -12.97
C SER A 175 -8.93 -13.93 -12.99
N SER A 176 -8.18 -14.87 -12.41
CA SER A 176 -6.70 -14.90 -12.49
C SER A 176 -6.19 -15.71 -13.69
N ALA A 177 -7.09 -16.20 -14.55
CA ALA A 177 -6.71 -16.95 -15.74
C ALA A 177 -5.86 -16.06 -16.66
N LEU A 178 -4.68 -16.56 -17.02
CA LEU A 178 -3.86 -15.94 -18.05
C LEU A 178 -4.57 -16.08 -19.41
N PRO A 179 -4.54 -15.05 -20.28
CA PRO A 179 -4.98 -15.21 -21.66
C PRO A 179 -4.30 -16.41 -22.31
N VAL A 180 -5.06 -17.13 -23.15
CA VAL A 180 -4.64 -18.40 -23.77
C VAL A 180 -3.49 -18.21 -24.77
N ASP A 181 -3.22 -16.99 -25.21
CA ASP A 181 -2.10 -16.64 -26.09
C ASP A 181 -1.05 -15.77 -25.39
N PRO A 182 0.25 -15.95 -25.69
CA PRO A 182 1.33 -15.12 -25.20
C PRO A 182 1.34 -13.78 -25.95
N ILE A 183 0.26 -13.02 -25.86
CA ILE A 183 0.28 -11.62 -26.27
C ILE A 183 1.07 -10.91 -25.17
N VAL A 184 2.32 -10.53 -25.50
CA VAL A 184 3.13 -9.63 -24.67
C VAL A 184 2.24 -8.45 -24.31
N ASN A 185 2.02 -8.23 -23.01
CA ASN A 185 1.16 -7.15 -22.57
C ASN A 185 1.71 -5.82 -23.13
N PRO A 186 0.89 -4.97 -23.77
CA PRO A 186 1.38 -3.73 -24.39
C PRO A 186 2.01 -2.75 -23.38
N ASN A 187 1.74 -2.94 -22.09
CA ASN A 187 2.27 -2.15 -20.98
C ASN A 187 3.41 -2.88 -20.23
N GLN A 188 3.98 -3.95 -20.80
CA GLN A 188 4.96 -4.80 -20.11
C GLN A 188 6.18 -4.03 -19.61
N ALA A 189 6.72 -3.09 -20.40
CA ALA A 189 7.87 -2.28 -20.00
C ALA A 189 7.58 -1.43 -18.74
N VAL A 190 6.39 -0.84 -18.66
CA VAL A 190 5.94 -0.10 -17.47
C VAL A 190 5.77 -1.05 -16.29
N ILE A 191 5.10 -2.18 -16.51
CA ILE A 191 4.87 -3.23 -15.51
C ILE A 191 6.18 -3.70 -14.89
N ASP A 192 7.23 -3.90 -15.69
CA ASP A 192 8.54 -4.36 -15.23
C ASP A 192 9.20 -3.33 -14.30
N LYS A 193 9.18 -2.05 -14.68
CA LYS A 193 9.74 -0.96 -13.85
C LYS A 193 8.96 -0.73 -12.56
N LEU A 194 7.62 -0.82 -12.61
CA LEU A 194 6.81 -0.78 -11.39
C LEU A 194 7.07 -2.00 -10.50
N GLN A 195 7.36 -3.17 -11.08
CA GLN A 195 7.69 -4.38 -10.34
C GLN A 195 9.05 -4.26 -9.63
N GLU A 196 10.04 -3.63 -10.26
CA GLU A 196 11.32 -3.27 -9.64
C GLU A 196 11.08 -2.38 -8.40
N MET A 197 10.29 -1.30 -8.54
CA MET A 197 9.94 -0.43 -7.40
C MET A 197 9.17 -1.14 -6.30
N ALA A 198 8.22 -2.01 -6.65
CA ALA A 198 7.48 -2.79 -5.67
C ALA A 198 8.41 -3.70 -4.83
N ASN A 199 9.42 -4.27 -5.48
CA ASN A 199 10.42 -5.12 -4.83
C ASN A 199 11.33 -4.29 -3.93
N LEU A 200 11.79 -3.12 -4.39
CA LEU A 200 12.58 -2.19 -3.57
C LEU A 200 11.84 -1.80 -2.29
N TYR A 201 10.58 -1.36 -2.39
CA TYR A 201 9.81 -1.00 -1.19
C TYR A 201 9.58 -2.18 -0.26
N ARG A 202 9.36 -3.39 -0.80
CA ARG A 202 9.27 -4.61 0.00
C ARG A 202 10.58 -4.86 0.76
N ASN A 203 11.72 -4.68 0.10
CA ASN A 203 13.06 -4.87 0.66
C ASN A 203 13.45 -3.77 1.67
N SER A 204 12.85 -2.58 1.57
CA SER A 204 12.97 -1.50 2.57
C SER A 204 11.95 -1.59 3.71
N ASN A 205 11.16 -2.66 3.78
CA ASN A 205 10.07 -2.88 4.75
C ASN A 205 8.89 -1.89 4.64
N ASP A 206 8.74 -1.21 3.50
CA ASP A 206 7.58 -0.38 3.20
C ASP A 206 6.50 -1.20 2.47
N LYS A 207 5.78 -1.98 3.26
CA LYS A 207 4.79 -2.93 2.76
C LYS A 207 3.60 -2.23 2.07
N TRP A 208 3.23 -1.04 2.51
CA TRP A 208 2.08 -0.32 1.97
C TRP A 208 2.37 0.24 0.58
N ARG A 209 3.56 0.81 0.37
CA ARG A 209 3.97 1.25 -0.96
C ARG A 209 4.14 0.07 -1.90
N ALA A 210 4.81 -0.99 -1.46
CA ALA A 210 4.94 -2.21 -2.24
C ALA A 210 3.57 -2.77 -2.66
N TYR A 211 2.60 -2.78 -1.75
CA TYR A 211 1.23 -3.23 -2.00
C TYR A 211 0.46 -2.35 -2.99
N GLY A 212 0.70 -1.04 -2.95
CA GLY A 212 0.10 -0.17 -3.94
C GLY A 212 0.67 -0.42 -5.35
N TYR A 213 1.97 -0.72 -5.49
CA TYR A 213 2.61 -0.90 -6.80
C TYR A 213 2.12 -2.22 -7.43
N GLN A 214 2.18 -3.30 -6.65
CA GLN A 214 1.03 -4.19 -6.41
C GLN A 214 -0.21 -4.06 -7.30
N LYS A 215 -1.10 -3.19 -6.82
CA LYS A 215 -2.43 -2.94 -7.36
C LYS A 215 -2.34 -2.37 -8.77
N ALA A 216 -1.49 -1.37 -8.99
CA ALA A 216 -1.30 -0.77 -10.30
C ALA A 216 -0.77 -1.75 -11.35
N ILE A 217 0.22 -2.58 -11.01
CA ILE A 217 0.74 -3.66 -11.85
C ILE A 217 -0.38 -4.61 -12.26
N SER A 218 -1.24 -4.97 -11.30
CA SER A 218 -2.36 -5.88 -11.54
C SER A 218 -3.40 -5.26 -12.47
N THR A 219 -3.64 -3.95 -12.36
CA THR A 219 -4.51 -3.20 -13.26
C THR A 219 -3.92 -3.10 -14.67
N LEU A 220 -2.64 -2.73 -14.82
CA LEU A 220 -1.98 -2.63 -16.13
C LEU A 220 -1.86 -3.97 -16.85
N LYS A 221 -1.68 -5.09 -16.11
CA LYS A 221 -1.68 -6.45 -16.69
C LYS A 221 -2.98 -6.80 -17.42
N LYS A 222 -4.08 -6.13 -17.07
CA LYS A 222 -5.41 -6.33 -17.69
C LYS A 222 -5.66 -5.37 -18.85
N CYS A 223 -4.84 -4.33 -19.02
CA CYS A 223 -4.97 -3.38 -20.12
C CYS A 223 -4.49 -4.04 -21.42
N HIS A 224 -5.44 -4.39 -22.31
CA HIS A 224 -5.15 -4.97 -23.63
C HIS A 224 -4.71 -3.96 -24.69
N ARG A 225 -4.64 -2.68 -24.31
CA ARG A 225 -4.12 -1.59 -25.14
C ARG A 225 -3.04 -0.84 -24.34
N PRO A 226 -2.06 -0.23 -25.02
CA PRO A 226 -1.09 0.61 -24.34
C PRO A 226 -1.80 1.81 -23.72
N VAL A 227 -1.46 2.13 -22.48
CA VAL A 227 -1.82 3.41 -21.87
C VAL A 227 -0.93 4.49 -22.45
N THR A 228 -1.49 5.68 -22.71
CA THR A 228 -0.79 6.71 -23.49
C THR A 228 -0.77 8.08 -22.83
N THR A 229 -1.75 8.39 -21.98
CA THR A 229 -1.91 9.73 -21.40
C THR A 229 -2.11 9.67 -19.88
N TYR A 230 -1.72 10.75 -19.20
CA TYR A 230 -1.88 10.87 -17.75
C TYR A 230 -3.33 10.67 -17.30
N GLU A 231 -4.28 11.33 -17.97
CA GLU A 231 -5.71 11.27 -17.64
C GLU A 231 -6.25 9.84 -17.76
N GLU A 232 -5.81 9.13 -18.81
CA GLU A 232 -6.16 7.73 -19.01
C GLU A 232 -5.66 6.85 -17.86
N ILE A 233 -4.41 7.04 -17.45
CA ILE A 233 -3.79 6.28 -16.37
C ILE A 233 -4.47 6.57 -15.03
N ARG A 234 -4.79 7.84 -14.74
CA ARG A 234 -5.46 8.25 -13.49
C ARG A 234 -6.89 7.71 -13.39
N MET A 235 -7.55 7.44 -14.51
CA MET A 235 -8.87 6.79 -14.52
C MET A 235 -8.81 5.29 -14.19
N LEU A 236 -7.62 4.68 -14.16
CA LEU A 236 -7.48 3.25 -13.88
C LEU A 236 -7.65 2.96 -12.38
N PRO A 237 -8.35 1.87 -12.03
CA PRO A 237 -8.59 1.54 -10.63
C PRO A 237 -7.30 1.23 -9.89
N GLY A 238 -7.13 1.87 -8.73
CA GLY A 238 -5.97 1.69 -7.86
C GLY A 238 -4.72 2.47 -8.29
N ILE A 239 -4.86 3.45 -9.19
CA ILE A 239 -3.77 4.34 -9.62
C ILE A 239 -4.16 5.79 -9.30
N GLY A 240 -3.55 6.36 -8.26
CA GLY A 240 -3.72 7.77 -7.87
C GLY A 240 -2.79 8.71 -8.63
N SER A 241 -2.95 10.01 -8.42
CA SER A 241 -2.25 11.10 -9.14
C SER A 241 -0.72 10.91 -9.18
N ARG A 242 -0.08 10.66 -8.04
CA ARG A 242 1.38 10.44 -7.96
C ARG A 242 1.85 9.19 -8.71
N LEU A 243 1.08 8.12 -8.65
CA LEU A 243 1.46 6.90 -9.34
C LEU A 243 1.25 7.03 -10.85
N ALA A 244 0.23 7.78 -11.27
CA ALA A 244 0.04 8.14 -12.66
C ALA A 244 1.20 9.00 -13.20
N GLU A 245 1.67 9.99 -12.43
CA GLU A 245 2.87 10.78 -12.79
C GLU A 245 4.09 9.87 -13.03
N LYS A 246 4.33 8.91 -12.14
CA LYS A 246 5.43 7.94 -12.27
C LYS A 246 5.27 7.02 -13.48
N ILE A 247 4.04 6.60 -13.79
CA ILE A 247 3.80 5.77 -14.98
C ILE A 247 4.11 6.57 -16.25
N VAL A 248 3.70 7.84 -16.31
CA VAL A 248 4.05 8.74 -17.41
C VAL A 248 5.57 8.91 -17.51
N GLU A 249 6.26 9.13 -16.38
CA GLU A 249 7.73 9.21 -16.33
C GLU A 249 8.39 7.96 -16.93
N ILE A 250 7.92 6.76 -16.58
CA ILE A 250 8.43 5.50 -17.15
C ILE A 250 8.17 5.42 -18.65
N MET A 251 7.01 5.88 -19.11
CA MET A 251 6.67 5.85 -20.53
C MET A 251 7.53 6.81 -21.36
N GLU A 252 7.88 7.97 -20.80
CA GLU A 252 8.68 8.99 -21.48
C GLU A 252 10.18 8.66 -21.46
N THR A 253 10.69 8.17 -20.33
CA THR A 253 12.13 7.98 -20.11
C THR A 253 12.60 6.54 -20.19
N GLY A 254 11.68 5.57 -20.10
CA GLY A 254 11.98 4.14 -19.94
C GLY A 254 12.35 3.73 -18.50
N SER A 255 12.36 4.66 -17.55
CA SER A 255 12.83 4.46 -16.18
C SER A 255 12.13 5.37 -15.18
N MET A 256 12.54 5.35 -13.91
CA MET A 256 12.16 6.36 -12.92
C MET A 256 13.43 6.92 -12.29
N ILE A 257 13.50 8.23 -12.11
CA ILE A 257 14.59 8.93 -11.43
C ILE A 257 14.87 8.27 -10.08
N LYS A 258 13.82 7.95 -9.35
CA LYS A 258 13.93 7.31 -8.05
C LYS A 258 14.57 5.93 -8.11
N LEU A 259 14.26 5.15 -9.14
CA LEU A 259 14.85 3.84 -9.36
C LEU A 259 16.35 3.99 -9.67
N GLU A 260 16.74 5.02 -10.41
CA GLU A 260 18.13 5.33 -10.73
C GLU A 260 18.91 5.83 -9.51
N GLU A 261 18.34 6.73 -8.72
CA GLU A 261 18.90 7.16 -7.44
C GLU A 261 19.14 5.95 -6.52
N TYR A 262 18.16 5.03 -6.45
CA TYR A 262 18.31 3.78 -5.70
C TYR A 262 19.41 2.86 -6.23
N GLN A 263 19.57 2.77 -7.56
CA GLN A 263 20.66 1.98 -8.16
C GLN A 263 22.04 2.58 -7.89
N THR A 264 22.14 3.91 -7.75
CA THR A 264 23.40 4.59 -7.41
C THR A 264 23.77 4.52 -5.93
N ASP A 265 22.82 4.21 -5.05
CA ASP A 265 23.07 4.06 -3.62
C ASP A 265 23.69 2.68 -3.31
N ALA A 266 24.96 2.71 -2.92
CA ALA A 266 25.74 1.51 -2.61
C ALA A 266 25.13 0.69 -1.45
N ASP A 267 24.53 1.34 -0.45
CA ASP A 267 23.95 0.64 0.70
C ASP A 267 22.67 -0.09 0.29
N ILE A 268 21.89 0.49 -0.63
CA ILE A 268 20.64 -0.09 -1.11
C ILE A 268 20.91 -1.27 -2.05
N ALA A 269 21.91 -1.16 -2.91
CA ALA A 269 22.38 -2.29 -3.73
C ALA A 269 22.83 -3.48 -2.85
N VAL A 270 23.52 -3.21 -1.74
CA VAL A 270 23.96 -4.25 -0.80
C VAL A 270 22.77 -4.81 0.00
N MET A 271 21.81 -3.97 0.39
CA MET A 271 20.58 -4.44 1.02
C MET A 271 19.79 -5.39 0.11
N ASP A 272 19.69 -5.09 -1.19
CA ASP A 272 19.07 -5.97 -2.18
C ASP A 272 19.84 -7.28 -2.35
N LEU A 273 21.18 -7.20 -2.42
CA LEU A 273 22.06 -8.37 -2.47
C LEU A 273 21.79 -9.32 -1.28
N PHE A 274 21.74 -8.78 -0.06
CA PHE A 274 21.49 -9.55 1.14
C PHE A 274 20.04 -10.03 1.25
N GLY A 275 19.07 -9.22 0.82
CA GLY A 275 17.64 -9.57 0.83
C GLY A 275 17.27 -10.74 -0.09
N LYS A 276 18.10 -11.03 -1.09
CA LYS A 276 17.97 -12.22 -1.96
C LYS A 276 18.35 -13.53 -1.26
N ILE A 277 19.09 -13.48 -0.15
CA ILE A 277 19.49 -14.68 0.59
C ILE A 277 18.28 -15.19 1.39
N TRP A 278 17.96 -16.48 1.25
CA TRP A 278 16.83 -17.05 1.97
C TRP A 278 17.01 -16.94 3.50
N GLY A 279 15.94 -16.56 4.20
CA GLY A 279 15.94 -16.36 5.65
C GLY A 279 16.47 -14.99 6.11
N ILE A 280 16.76 -14.07 5.19
CA ILE A 280 17.16 -12.69 5.49
C ILE A 280 16.07 -11.72 5.06
N GLY A 281 15.53 -11.00 6.04
CA GLY A 281 14.57 -9.93 5.82
C GLY A 281 15.22 -8.53 5.84
N PRO A 282 14.45 -7.49 5.47
CA PRO A 282 14.90 -6.09 5.41
C PRO A 282 15.68 -5.61 6.64
N ALA A 283 15.20 -5.93 7.85
CA ALA A 283 15.80 -5.49 9.09
C ALA A 283 17.18 -6.10 9.32
N GLN A 284 17.37 -7.37 8.96
CA GLN A 284 18.65 -8.05 9.10
C GLN A 284 19.64 -7.60 8.03
N ALA A 285 19.18 -7.43 6.79
CA ALA A 285 19.98 -6.87 5.70
C ALA A 285 20.51 -5.48 6.07
N LYS A 286 19.63 -4.57 6.53
CA LYS A 286 20.02 -3.24 6.98
C LYS A 286 21.06 -3.30 8.10
N ARG A 287 20.84 -4.14 9.11
CA ARG A 287 21.80 -4.29 10.23
C ARG A 287 23.20 -4.67 9.75
N TRP A 288 23.33 -5.57 8.76
CA TRP A 288 24.63 -5.93 8.22
C TRP A 288 25.27 -4.82 7.39
N VAL A 289 24.48 -4.06 6.66
CA VAL A 289 24.95 -2.87 5.96
C VAL A 289 25.46 -1.82 6.95
N ASP A 290 24.73 -1.56 8.03
CA ASP A 290 25.12 -0.65 9.12
C ASP A 290 26.42 -1.12 9.82
N LEU A 291 26.68 -2.44 9.85
CA LEU A 291 27.93 -3.04 10.36
C LEU A 291 29.10 -3.00 9.35
N GLY A 292 28.89 -2.43 8.16
CA GLY A 292 29.92 -2.30 7.13
C GLY A 292 30.07 -3.53 6.23
N TYR A 293 29.17 -4.52 6.28
CA TYR A 293 29.22 -5.67 5.38
C TYR A 293 28.73 -5.25 4.00
N ARG A 294 29.43 -5.69 2.94
CA ARG A 294 29.14 -5.27 1.56
C ARG A 294 29.04 -6.45 0.60
N THR A 295 29.57 -7.61 0.95
CA THR A 295 29.64 -8.78 0.08
C THR A 295 29.07 -10.03 0.73
N LEU A 296 28.74 -11.04 -0.08
CA LEU A 296 28.36 -12.37 0.44
C LEU A 296 29.50 -13.00 1.25
N ASP A 297 30.76 -12.71 0.90
CA ASP A 297 31.93 -13.21 1.62
C ASP A 297 32.09 -12.59 3.01
N ASP A 298 31.74 -11.31 3.17
CA ASP A 298 31.62 -10.69 4.49
C ASP A 298 30.63 -11.45 5.37
N LEU A 299 29.52 -11.92 4.81
CA LEU A 299 28.54 -12.69 5.56
C LEU A 299 29.10 -14.08 5.94
N ARG A 300 29.84 -14.74 5.04
CA ARG A 300 30.46 -16.04 5.32
C ARG A 300 31.51 -15.97 6.43
N THR A 301 32.25 -14.86 6.50
CA THR A 301 33.41 -14.73 7.38
C THR A 301 33.12 -13.99 8.68
N LYS A 302 32.21 -13.00 8.66
CA LYS A 302 31.99 -12.06 9.77
C LYS A 302 30.60 -12.14 10.38
N ALA A 303 29.58 -12.59 9.65
CA ALA A 303 28.21 -12.60 10.16
C ALA A 303 27.95 -13.82 11.05
N LYS A 304 27.16 -13.61 12.12
CA LYS A 304 26.56 -14.70 12.88
C LYS A 304 25.25 -15.09 12.20
N LEU A 305 25.28 -16.20 11.48
CA LEU A 305 24.16 -16.71 10.70
C LEU A 305 23.39 -17.78 11.48
N THR A 306 22.07 -17.79 11.38
CA THR A 306 21.27 -18.95 11.80
C THR A 306 21.47 -20.12 10.83
N HIS A 307 21.12 -21.35 11.22
CA HIS A 307 21.21 -22.52 10.35
C HIS A 307 20.58 -22.30 8.97
N ASN A 308 19.35 -21.82 9.00
CA ASN A 308 18.54 -21.36 7.88
C ASN A 308 19.25 -20.37 6.96
N GLN A 309 19.91 -19.36 7.55
CA GLN A 309 20.64 -18.34 6.80
C GLN A 309 21.93 -18.88 6.20
N MET A 310 22.60 -19.83 6.87
CA MET A 310 23.77 -20.51 6.31
C MET A 310 23.39 -21.30 5.06
N ILE A 311 22.27 -22.04 5.09
CA ILE A 311 21.79 -22.77 3.91
C ILE A 311 21.38 -21.80 2.81
N GLY A 312 20.66 -20.72 3.15
CA GLY A 312 20.31 -19.67 2.18
C GLY A 312 21.53 -19.04 1.52
N LEU A 313 22.64 -18.88 2.25
CA LEU A 313 23.90 -18.35 1.72
C LEU A 313 24.72 -19.39 0.94
N LYS A 314 24.60 -20.68 1.32
CA LYS A 314 25.24 -21.82 0.66
C LYS A 314 24.70 -21.99 -0.77
N TYR A 315 23.37 -21.89 -0.93
CA TYR A 315 22.67 -22.10 -2.20
C TYR A 315 22.16 -20.80 -2.84
N TYR A 316 22.86 -19.70 -2.59
CA TYR A 316 22.41 -18.36 -3.01
C TYR A 316 22.15 -18.28 -4.52
N SER A 317 23.10 -18.77 -5.33
CA SER A 317 23.00 -18.69 -6.79
C SER A 317 21.87 -19.57 -7.31
N GLU A 318 21.80 -20.80 -6.79
CA GLU A 318 20.81 -21.80 -7.20
C GLU A 318 19.39 -21.37 -6.83
N PHE A 319 19.18 -20.74 -5.68
CA PHE A 319 17.86 -20.21 -5.28
C PHE A 319 17.38 -19.02 -6.12
N LEU A 320 18.25 -18.39 -6.91
CA LEU A 320 17.88 -17.35 -7.85
C LEU A 320 17.45 -17.91 -9.23
N GLU A 321 17.79 -19.18 -9.51
CA GLU A 321 17.42 -19.84 -10.76
C GLU A 321 15.91 -20.12 -10.80
N ARG A 322 15.35 -20.06 -12.01
CA ARG A 322 13.92 -20.32 -12.24
C ARG A 322 13.73 -21.80 -12.56
N ILE A 323 12.73 -22.42 -11.96
CA ILE A 323 12.45 -23.84 -12.12
C ILE A 323 11.50 -24.05 -13.30
N PRO A 324 11.88 -24.74 -14.37
CA PRO A 324 10.99 -25.12 -15.45
C PRO A 324 9.77 -25.89 -14.94
N ARG A 325 8.61 -25.68 -15.58
CA ARG A 325 7.36 -26.36 -15.19
C ARG A 325 7.49 -27.88 -15.19
N ASP A 326 8.17 -28.45 -16.17
CA ASP A 326 8.33 -29.90 -16.31
C ASP A 326 9.17 -30.48 -15.17
N GLU A 327 10.14 -29.74 -14.66
CA GLU A 327 10.95 -30.13 -13.50
C GLU A 327 10.09 -30.16 -12.23
N VAL A 328 9.21 -29.17 -12.05
CA VAL A 328 8.23 -29.16 -10.94
C VAL A 328 7.31 -30.39 -11.00
N THR A 329 6.89 -30.81 -12.20
CA THR A 329 6.10 -32.03 -12.38
C THR A 329 6.87 -33.28 -11.94
N GLN A 330 8.16 -33.38 -12.26
CA GLN A 330 9.00 -34.50 -11.85
C GLN A 330 9.24 -34.52 -10.34
N ILE A 331 9.49 -33.36 -9.73
CA ILE A 331 9.61 -33.21 -8.27
C ILE A 331 8.34 -33.71 -7.57
N GLU A 332 7.17 -33.30 -8.06
CA GLU A 332 5.90 -33.76 -7.49
C GLU A 332 5.74 -35.27 -7.61
N HIS A 333 6.15 -35.87 -8.73
CA HIS A 333 6.10 -37.31 -8.91
C HIS A 333 6.94 -38.07 -7.87
N VAL A 334 8.18 -37.62 -7.61
CA VAL A 334 9.05 -38.23 -6.58
C VAL A 334 8.42 -38.15 -5.19
N VAL A 335 7.85 -36.99 -4.85
CA VAL A 335 7.18 -36.79 -3.55
C VAL A 335 5.92 -37.63 -3.44
N ARG A 336 5.15 -37.75 -4.54
CA ARG A 336 3.95 -38.57 -4.60
C ARG A 336 4.26 -40.04 -4.36
N GLU A 337 5.23 -40.60 -5.08
CA GLU A 337 5.63 -42.00 -4.91
C GLU A 337 6.13 -42.28 -3.49
N ALA A 338 6.95 -41.39 -2.93
CA ALA A 338 7.42 -41.52 -1.56
C ALA A 338 6.26 -41.49 -0.55
N ALA A 339 5.34 -40.54 -0.69
CA ALA A 339 4.18 -40.39 0.20
C ALA A 339 3.21 -41.59 0.09
N GLU A 340 2.84 -41.99 -1.12
CA GLU A 340 1.93 -43.12 -1.36
C GLU A 340 2.51 -44.46 -0.87
N SER A 341 3.85 -44.63 -0.95
CA SER A 341 4.52 -45.82 -0.41
C SER A 341 4.48 -45.91 1.13
N ILE A 342 4.37 -44.77 1.81
CA ILE A 342 4.22 -44.71 3.27
C ILE A 342 2.74 -44.90 3.63
N ARG A 343 1.85 -44.25 2.88
CA ARG A 343 0.42 -44.28 3.15
C ARG A 343 -0.38 -44.18 1.84
N PRO A 344 -1.04 -45.27 1.41
CA PRO A 344 -1.89 -45.25 0.23
C PRO A 344 -3.10 -44.33 0.39
N GLY A 345 -3.63 -43.83 -0.73
CA GLY A 345 -4.88 -43.03 -0.76
C GLY A 345 -4.72 -41.54 -0.46
N LEU A 346 -3.49 -41.06 -0.28
CA LEU A 346 -3.19 -39.64 -0.14
C LEU A 346 -3.57 -38.84 -1.40
N LEU A 347 -4.00 -37.61 -1.19
CA LEU A 347 -4.20 -36.62 -2.23
C LEU A 347 -2.99 -35.67 -2.23
N ILE A 348 -2.21 -35.69 -3.31
CA ILE A 348 -1.02 -34.86 -3.49
C ILE A 348 -1.28 -33.87 -4.63
N GLN A 349 -1.04 -32.60 -4.37
CA GLN A 349 -1.35 -31.52 -5.30
C GLN A 349 -0.24 -30.47 -5.32
N THR A 350 0.39 -30.28 -6.48
CA THR A 350 1.24 -29.11 -6.71
C THR A 350 0.40 -27.83 -6.67
N CYS A 351 0.88 -26.85 -5.92
CA CYS A 351 0.21 -25.59 -5.62
C CYS A 351 0.99 -24.42 -6.24
N GLY A 352 0.96 -23.25 -5.59
CA GLY A 352 1.86 -22.17 -5.94
C GLY A 352 1.70 -21.59 -7.34
N SER A 353 2.82 -21.09 -7.86
CA SER A 353 2.91 -20.56 -9.23
C SER A 353 2.66 -21.61 -10.30
N TYR A 354 2.99 -22.87 -10.02
CA TYR A 354 2.69 -24.01 -10.88
C TYR A 354 1.18 -24.18 -11.10
N ARG A 355 0.39 -24.19 -10.02
CA ARG A 355 -1.08 -24.30 -10.12
C ARG A 355 -1.72 -23.10 -10.82
N ARG A 356 -1.09 -21.93 -10.78
CA ARG A 356 -1.52 -20.72 -11.53
C ARG A 356 -1.08 -20.70 -13.01
N GLY A 357 -0.50 -21.79 -13.52
CA GLY A 357 -0.15 -21.93 -14.93
C GLY A 357 1.13 -21.20 -15.37
N LYS A 358 2.03 -20.84 -14.44
CA LYS A 358 3.32 -20.23 -14.82
C LYS A 358 4.21 -21.26 -15.54
N ALA A 359 4.93 -20.79 -16.56
CA ALA A 359 5.90 -21.58 -17.32
C ALA A 359 7.18 -21.90 -16.51
N THR A 360 7.54 -21.02 -15.58
CA THR A 360 8.62 -21.26 -14.61
C THR A 360 8.18 -20.87 -13.20
N CYS A 361 8.71 -21.58 -12.20
CA CYS A 361 8.41 -21.42 -10.78
C CYS A 361 9.63 -20.90 -10.00
N GLY A 362 9.41 -20.35 -8.81
CA GLY A 362 10.50 -19.93 -7.91
C GLY A 362 10.77 -20.93 -6.78
N ASP A 363 9.84 -21.85 -6.60
CA ASP A 363 9.78 -22.93 -5.62
C ASP A 363 8.77 -23.97 -6.10
N CYS A 364 8.80 -25.15 -5.46
CA CYS A 364 7.84 -26.23 -5.68
C CYS A 364 6.93 -26.41 -4.47
N ASP A 365 5.76 -25.75 -4.48
CA ASP A 365 4.77 -25.92 -3.40
C ASP A 365 3.96 -27.22 -3.60
N ILE A 366 3.98 -28.13 -2.63
CA ILE A 366 3.16 -29.36 -2.65
C ILE A 366 2.25 -29.41 -1.41
N LEU A 367 0.95 -29.60 -1.64
CA LEU A 367 -0.03 -29.88 -0.61
C LEU A 367 -0.31 -31.38 -0.56
N ILE A 368 -0.27 -31.97 0.64
CA ILE A 368 -0.61 -33.37 0.88
C ILE A 368 -1.76 -33.44 1.89
N THR A 369 -2.79 -34.22 1.56
CA THR A 369 -3.95 -34.43 2.44
C THR A 369 -4.55 -35.82 2.23
N HIS A 370 -5.63 -36.14 2.94
CA HIS A 370 -6.40 -37.37 2.77
C HIS A 370 -7.90 -37.08 2.88
N ARG A 371 -8.74 -37.86 2.18
CA ARG A 371 -10.19 -37.63 2.10
C ARG A 371 -10.93 -37.71 3.44
N ASP A 372 -10.40 -38.49 4.38
CA ASP A 372 -10.97 -38.64 5.73
C ASP A 372 -10.59 -37.50 6.70
N GLY A 373 -9.71 -36.58 6.28
CA GLY A 373 -9.24 -35.48 7.11
C GLY A 373 -8.30 -35.88 8.27
N ILE A 374 -7.90 -37.15 8.38
CA ILE A 374 -7.11 -37.66 9.53
C ILE A 374 -5.89 -38.45 9.05
N SER A 375 -6.00 -39.24 8.00
CA SER A 375 -4.91 -40.09 7.50
C SER A 375 -3.76 -39.32 6.87
N HIS A 376 -3.67 -38.00 6.96
CA HIS A 376 -2.45 -37.25 6.61
C HIS A 376 -1.65 -36.83 7.85
N GLU A 377 -2.18 -37.03 9.06
CA GLU A 377 -1.51 -36.74 10.31
C GLU A 377 -0.21 -37.55 10.45
N HIS A 378 0.79 -36.93 11.09
CA HIS A 378 2.13 -37.49 11.33
C HIS A 378 2.87 -38.00 10.08
N LEU A 379 2.43 -37.66 8.87
CA LEU A 379 3.06 -38.11 7.62
C LEU A 379 4.38 -37.40 7.33
N LEU A 380 4.50 -36.13 7.73
CA LEU A 380 5.59 -35.25 7.30
C LEU A 380 6.97 -35.81 7.67
N PHE A 381 7.11 -36.36 8.88
CA PHE A 381 8.36 -36.94 9.37
C PHE A 381 8.83 -38.16 8.58
N PRO A 382 8.03 -39.25 8.51
CA PRO A 382 8.37 -40.40 7.67
C PRO A 382 8.66 -40.01 6.22
N LEU A 383 7.93 -39.03 5.67
CA LEU A 383 8.12 -38.58 4.29
C LEU A 383 9.45 -37.87 4.10
N VAL A 384 9.78 -36.89 4.95
CA VAL A 384 11.06 -36.17 4.89
C VAL A 384 12.22 -37.13 5.09
N ASP A 385 12.15 -38.02 6.08
CA ASP A 385 13.20 -39.01 6.35
C ASP A 385 13.42 -39.94 5.14
N LYS A 386 12.33 -40.41 4.52
CA LYS A 386 12.42 -41.22 3.30
C LYS A 386 13.06 -40.44 2.15
N LEU A 387 12.61 -39.21 1.89
CA LEU A 387 13.16 -38.40 0.80
C LEU A 387 14.64 -38.06 1.01
N LYS A 388 15.08 -37.87 2.26
CA LYS A 388 16.50 -37.72 2.60
C LYS A 388 17.30 -38.99 2.39
N ALA A 389 16.78 -40.14 2.83
CA ALA A 389 17.43 -41.43 2.65
C ALA A 389 17.67 -41.77 1.17
N ASN A 390 16.82 -41.26 0.29
CA ASN A 390 16.91 -41.44 -1.16
C ASN A 390 17.84 -40.41 -1.82
N GLY A 391 18.41 -39.47 -1.06
CA GLY A 391 19.23 -38.37 -1.57
C GLY A 391 18.46 -37.27 -2.32
N PHE A 392 17.12 -37.29 -2.25
CA PHE A 392 16.28 -36.30 -2.91
C PHE A 392 16.25 -34.97 -2.15
N LEU A 393 16.08 -35.02 -0.82
CA LEU A 393 16.22 -33.87 0.07
C LEU A 393 17.65 -33.76 0.59
N LEU A 394 18.24 -32.57 0.51
CA LEU A 394 19.64 -32.31 0.82
C LEU A 394 19.84 -31.52 2.12
N ASP A 395 19.03 -30.49 2.34
CA ASP A 395 19.16 -29.57 3.47
C ASP A 395 17.78 -29.08 3.93
N ASP A 396 17.64 -28.81 5.22
CA ASP A 396 16.40 -28.37 5.85
C ASP A 396 16.37 -26.86 6.06
N LEU A 397 15.33 -26.18 5.59
CA LEU A 397 15.15 -24.75 5.79
C LEU A 397 14.20 -24.46 6.94
N VAL A 398 12.99 -25.01 6.93
CA VAL A 398 12.05 -24.87 8.04
C VAL A 398 11.40 -26.21 8.26
N TYR A 399 11.39 -26.64 9.51
CA TYR A 399 10.71 -27.86 9.89
C TYR A 399 9.89 -27.60 11.14
N THR A 400 8.57 -27.49 10.98
CA THR A 400 7.68 -27.27 12.13
C THR A 400 6.86 -28.52 12.40
N ASP A 401 7.08 -29.07 13.59
CA ASP A 401 6.35 -30.20 14.20
C ASP A 401 5.41 -29.78 15.32
N LYS A 402 5.27 -28.47 15.53
CA LYS A 402 4.44 -28.02 16.63
C LYS A 402 2.99 -28.30 16.29
N HIS A 403 2.45 -29.34 16.91
CA HIS A 403 1.12 -29.33 17.49
C HIS A 403 1.02 -28.15 18.47
N ASP A 404 1.19 -26.92 17.99
CA ASP A 404 0.63 -25.79 18.70
C ASP A 404 -0.87 -26.11 18.73
N GLU A 405 -1.43 -26.18 19.93
CA GLU A 405 -2.79 -26.64 20.26
C GLU A 405 -3.90 -25.75 19.66
N GLU A 406 -3.59 -25.03 18.57
CA GLU A 406 -4.51 -24.26 17.78
C GLU A 406 -5.19 -25.16 16.74
N PRO A 407 -6.53 -25.27 16.77
CA PRO A 407 -7.29 -25.92 15.71
C PRO A 407 -6.95 -25.29 14.35
N GLY A 408 -6.35 -26.08 13.45
CA GLY A 408 -5.96 -25.65 12.10
C GLY A 408 -4.46 -25.43 11.87
N ALA A 409 -3.59 -25.78 12.81
CA ALA A 409 -2.15 -25.78 12.58
C ALA A 409 -1.77 -26.73 11.42
N HIS A 410 -1.13 -26.17 10.38
CA HIS A 410 -0.64 -26.95 9.24
C HIS A 410 0.82 -27.35 9.45
N PHE A 411 1.12 -28.64 9.34
CA PHE A 411 2.50 -29.13 9.27
C PHE A 411 3.14 -28.64 7.97
N ARG A 412 4.33 -28.05 8.08
CA ARG A 412 5.05 -27.50 6.93
C ARG A 412 6.53 -27.85 7.02
N TYR A 413 7.07 -28.18 5.87
CA TYR A 413 8.47 -28.41 5.63
C TYR A 413 8.91 -27.48 4.50
N PHE A 414 10.09 -26.90 4.65
CA PHE A 414 10.79 -26.21 3.60
C PHE A 414 12.19 -26.80 3.54
N GLY A 415 12.69 -27.06 2.34
CA GLY A 415 13.99 -27.68 2.17
C GLY A 415 14.61 -27.40 0.81
N VAL A 416 15.70 -28.10 0.56
CA VAL A 416 16.40 -28.09 -0.72
C VAL A 416 16.33 -29.48 -1.30
N CYS A 417 15.80 -29.59 -2.51
CA CYS A 417 15.69 -30.85 -3.22
C CYS A 417 16.49 -30.84 -4.53
N LYS A 418 16.75 -32.05 -5.03
CA LYS A 418 17.48 -32.29 -6.26
C LYS A 418 16.93 -33.53 -6.95
N LEU A 419 16.60 -33.42 -8.24
CA LEU A 419 16.23 -34.59 -9.03
C LEU A 419 17.45 -35.50 -9.30
N PRO A 420 17.27 -36.83 -9.31
CA PRO A 420 18.35 -37.76 -9.63
C PRO A 420 18.96 -37.49 -11.00
N GLY A 421 20.29 -37.36 -11.07
CA GLY A 421 21.03 -37.15 -12.33
C GLY A 421 21.05 -35.72 -12.84
N GLU A 422 20.27 -34.81 -12.26
CA GLU A 422 20.35 -33.38 -12.58
C GLU A 422 21.38 -32.68 -11.70
N ASN A 423 21.67 -31.40 -11.96
CA ASN A 423 22.51 -30.55 -11.09
C ASN A 423 21.78 -29.34 -10.54
N HIS A 424 20.54 -29.12 -10.96
CA HIS A 424 19.72 -28.01 -10.52
C HIS A 424 19.19 -28.28 -9.10
N LEU A 425 19.33 -27.30 -8.21
CA LEU A 425 18.86 -27.36 -6.83
C LEU A 425 17.61 -26.51 -6.69
N VAL A 426 16.56 -27.12 -6.16
CA VAL A 426 15.25 -26.51 -6.08
C VAL A 426 14.87 -26.25 -4.63
N ARG A 427 14.37 -25.03 -4.37
CA ARG A 427 13.67 -24.74 -3.13
C ARG A 427 12.32 -25.46 -3.12
N PHE A 428 12.16 -26.32 -2.12
CA PHE A 428 11.02 -27.19 -1.90
C PHE A 428 10.17 -26.69 -0.72
#